data_AF-A0A8T0DN20-F1
#
_entry.id   AF-A0A8T0DN20-F1
#
_cell.length_a   1.000
_cell.length_b   1.000
_cell.length_c   1.000
_cell.angle_alpha   90.00
_cell.angle_beta   90.00
_cell.angle_gamma   90.00
#
_symmetry.space_group_name_H-M   'P 1'
#
loop_
_entity.id
_entity.type
_entity.pdbx_description
1 polymer ?
#
loop_
_entity_poly.entity_id
_entity_poly.type
_entity_poly.pdbx_seq_one_letter_code
_entity_poly.pdbx_strand_id
1 'polypeptide(L)'
;MLFHWCYQVRDEEGGELNNLKGSLCRVPTQKAGNVDSDVPAKVNALLQGYISRHPPVCHSLASGMNYIYQNAGRLVHYLFEISLRQGWSSCASTTLLLARMFEQRQWDGQTPLWHFAGASSHRLLQRVDEMELSVDHIHETEIDGLTHLLRFRSRDGAREVSQLAALVPRVQLTAGIQPIKRTILRVRMTLEPEFTWSDRLHGT
;
A
#
# COMPACT_ATOMS: atom_id res chain seq x y z
N MET A 1 7.20 19.72 -25.35
CA MET A 1 6.19 20.77 -25.09
C MET A 1 5.03 20.32 -24.21
N LEU A 2 4.55 19.07 -24.26
CA LEU A 2 3.45 18.59 -23.40
C LEU A 2 3.80 18.50 -21.90
N PHE A 3 5.08 18.31 -21.55
CA PHE A 3 5.54 18.11 -20.18
C PHE A 3 5.40 19.34 -19.26
N HIS A 4 5.47 20.56 -19.78
CA HIS A 4 5.38 21.76 -18.93
C HIS A 4 3.95 22.01 -18.43
N TRP A 5 2.94 21.63 -19.22
CA TRP A 5 1.54 21.95 -18.97
C TRP A 5 0.84 21.06 -17.93
N CYS A 6 1.38 19.89 -17.61
CA CYS A 6 0.79 19.03 -16.56
C CYS A 6 1.18 19.48 -15.14
N TYR A 7 2.30 20.18 -15.00
CA TYR A 7 2.88 20.54 -13.70
C TYR A 7 2.56 21.95 -13.25
N GLN A 8 2.21 22.86 -14.16
CA GLN A 8 1.79 24.21 -13.78
C GLN A 8 0.56 24.14 -12.87
N VAL A 9 0.57 24.96 -11.83
CA VAL A 9 -0.59 25.10 -10.96
C VAL A 9 -1.57 26.05 -11.62
N ARG A 10 -2.85 25.68 -11.62
CA ARG A 10 -3.91 26.48 -12.24
C ARG A 10 -4.92 26.91 -11.18
N ASP A 11 -5.47 28.11 -11.34
CA ASP A 11 -6.39 28.69 -10.37
C ASP A 11 -7.66 27.83 -10.20
N GLU A 12 -8.15 27.20 -11.28
CA GLU A 12 -9.31 26.30 -11.23
C GLU A 12 -9.08 25.01 -10.43
N GLU A 13 -7.83 24.65 -10.14
CA GLU A 13 -7.46 23.43 -9.41
C GLU A 13 -7.38 23.64 -7.89
N GLY A 14 -7.23 24.89 -7.44
CA GLY A 14 -6.82 25.20 -6.06
C GLY A 14 -7.81 24.74 -4.98
N GLY A 15 -9.11 24.85 -5.25
CA GLY A 15 -10.14 24.38 -4.31
C GLY A 15 -10.05 22.87 -4.04
N GLU A 16 -9.84 22.07 -5.09
CA GLU A 16 -9.71 20.62 -4.98
C GLU A 16 -8.37 20.22 -4.35
N LEU A 17 -7.28 20.90 -4.73
CA LEU A 17 -5.94 20.67 -4.18
C LEU A 17 -5.87 20.94 -2.66
N ASN A 18 -6.52 22.01 -2.20
CA ASN A 18 -6.62 22.30 -0.76
C ASN A 18 -7.44 21.26 -0.01
N ASN A 19 -8.55 20.80 -0.57
CA ASN A 19 -9.33 19.71 0.03
C ASN A 19 -8.46 18.45 0.14
N LEU A 20 -7.79 18.06 -0.94
CA LEU A 20 -6.94 16.88 -0.97
C LEU A 20 -5.81 16.93 0.07
N LYS A 21 -5.19 18.11 0.25
CA LYS A 21 -4.18 18.32 1.30
C LYS A 21 -4.77 18.21 2.71
N GLY A 22 -5.98 18.73 2.93
CA GLY A 22 -6.61 18.75 4.25
C GLY A 22 -7.22 17.42 4.70
N SER A 23 -7.70 16.59 3.76
CA SER A 23 -8.49 15.40 4.08
C SER A 23 -7.83 14.06 3.76
N LEU A 24 -6.90 14.02 2.78
CA LEU A 24 -6.39 12.76 2.22
C LEU A 24 -4.88 12.58 2.34
N CYS A 25 -4.12 13.66 2.54
CA CYS A 25 -2.68 13.57 2.71
C CYS A 25 -2.33 13.09 4.12
N ARG A 26 -1.72 11.91 4.22
CA ARG A 26 -1.26 11.32 5.49
C ARG A 26 0.15 11.74 5.88
N VAL A 27 0.98 12.10 4.89
CA VAL A 27 2.38 12.46 5.10
C VAL A 27 2.57 13.97 4.93
N PRO A 28 3.14 14.68 5.91
CA PRO A 28 3.38 16.12 5.78
C PRO A 28 4.48 16.41 4.76
N THR A 29 4.30 17.46 3.96
CA THR A 29 5.34 17.97 3.05
C THR A 29 6.28 18.90 3.84
N GLN A 30 7.54 18.50 4.06
CA GLN A 30 8.50 19.29 4.86
C GLN A 30 8.82 20.67 4.24
N LYS A 31 8.72 20.81 2.92
CA LYS A 31 8.74 22.09 2.22
C LYS A 31 7.31 22.37 1.73
N ALA A 32 6.41 22.61 2.69
CA ALA A 32 5.01 22.92 2.45
C ALA A 32 4.88 24.29 1.78
N GLY A 33 5.17 24.32 0.49
CA GLY A 33 4.64 25.35 -0.39
C GLY A 33 3.11 25.32 -0.39
N ASN A 34 2.49 26.37 -0.93
CA ASN A 34 1.06 26.34 -1.17
C ASN A 34 0.80 25.34 -2.32
N VAL A 35 -0.15 24.41 -2.15
CA VAL A 35 -0.44 23.40 -3.19
C VAL A 35 -0.88 24.08 -4.49
N ASP A 36 -1.44 25.28 -4.35
CA ASP A 36 -1.97 26.13 -5.39
C ASP A 36 -0.89 27.02 -6.05
N SER A 37 0.36 26.96 -5.59
CA SER A 37 1.47 27.75 -6.16
C SER A 37 2.72 26.92 -6.44
N ASP A 38 2.97 25.87 -5.66
CA ASP A 38 4.23 25.13 -5.67
C ASP A 38 4.07 23.76 -6.32
N VAL A 39 4.72 23.58 -7.47
CA VAL A 39 4.72 22.33 -8.24
C VAL A 39 5.07 21.10 -7.38
N PRO A 40 6.10 21.12 -6.50
CA PRO A 40 6.41 19.96 -5.66
C PRO A 40 5.29 19.62 -4.67
N ALA A 41 4.59 20.63 -4.14
CA ALA A 41 3.46 20.43 -3.23
C ALA A 41 2.27 19.81 -3.97
N LYS A 42 1.96 20.32 -5.18
CA LYS A 42 0.94 19.74 -6.07
C LYS A 42 1.25 18.28 -6.41
N VAL A 43 2.48 17.97 -6.84
CA VAL A 43 2.87 16.59 -7.19
C VAL A 43 2.75 15.66 -5.99
N ASN A 44 3.21 16.08 -4.82
CA ASN A 44 3.13 15.28 -3.60
C ASN A 44 1.66 15.03 -3.21
N ALA A 45 0.83 16.08 -3.21
CA ALA A 45 -0.60 15.96 -2.94
C ALA A 45 -1.25 14.97 -3.93
N LEU A 46 -1.00 15.10 -5.23
CA LEU A 46 -1.56 14.18 -6.23
C LEU A 46 -1.09 12.73 -6.05
N LEU A 47 0.16 12.49 -5.65
CA LEU A 47 0.64 11.14 -5.32
C LEU A 47 -0.09 10.56 -4.11
N GLN A 48 -0.27 11.35 -3.04
CA GLN A 48 -1.00 10.90 -1.84
C GLN A 48 -2.49 10.68 -2.14
N GLY A 49 -3.12 11.56 -2.92
CA GLY A 49 -4.49 11.38 -3.40
C GLY A 49 -4.64 10.14 -4.27
N TYR A 50 -3.63 9.84 -5.11
CA TYR A 50 -3.61 8.61 -5.89
C TYR A 50 -3.63 7.38 -4.97
N ILE A 51 -2.75 7.30 -3.96
CA ILE A 51 -2.71 6.19 -2.99
C ILE A 51 -4.05 6.09 -2.23
N SER A 52 -4.65 7.23 -1.86
CA SER A 52 -5.97 7.31 -1.22
C SER A 52 -7.16 6.96 -2.13
N ARG A 53 -6.92 6.55 -3.39
CA ARG A 53 -7.96 6.23 -4.39
C ARG A 53 -8.92 7.40 -4.67
N HIS A 54 -8.47 8.64 -4.47
CA HIS A 54 -9.27 9.84 -4.77
C HIS A 54 -9.57 9.94 -6.27
N PRO A 55 -10.84 10.10 -6.67
CA PRO A 55 -11.21 10.41 -8.05
C PRO A 55 -11.21 11.94 -8.25
N PRO A 56 -10.26 12.52 -9.02
CA PRO A 56 -10.23 13.96 -9.20
C PRO A 56 -11.44 14.46 -9.99
N VAL A 57 -12.01 15.59 -9.56
CA VAL A 57 -13.17 16.23 -10.21
C VAL A 57 -12.70 17.06 -11.41
N CYS A 58 -11.62 17.82 -11.23
CA CYS A 58 -11.05 18.61 -12.30
C CYS A 58 -10.33 17.73 -13.33
N HIS A 59 -10.73 17.81 -14.61
CA HIS A 59 -10.13 17.03 -15.69
C HIS A 59 -8.61 17.23 -15.82
N SER A 60 -8.12 18.45 -15.56
CA SER A 60 -6.70 18.75 -15.61
C SER A 60 -5.92 18.06 -14.48
N LEU A 61 -6.50 17.97 -13.27
CA LEU A 61 -5.93 17.22 -12.15
C LEU A 61 -5.97 15.71 -12.40
N ALA A 62 -7.06 15.19 -12.98
CA ALA A 62 -7.15 13.78 -13.37
C ALA A 62 -6.04 13.41 -14.36
N SER A 63 -5.82 14.25 -15.39
CA SER A 63 -4.73 14.05 -16.36
C SER A 63 -3.34 14.15 -15.69
N GLY A 64 -3.12 15.16 -14.83
CA GLY A 64 -1.88 15.34 -14.10
C GLY A 64 -1.56 14.17 -13.16
N MET A 65 -2.54 13.72 -12.37
CA MET A 65 -2.42 12.55 -11.49
C MET A 65 -2.09 11.29 -12.30
N ASN A 66 -2.75 11.10 -13.45
CA ASN A 66 -2.49 9.95 -14.32
C ASN A 66 -1.06 9.94 -14.86
N TYR A 67 -0.58 11.08 -15.32
CA TYR A 67 0.78 11.22 -15.80
C TYR A 67 1.82 10.96 -14.69
N ILE A 68 1.58 11.49 -13.49
CA ILE A 68 2.49 11.34 -12.35
C ILE A 68 2.60 9.86 -11.94
N TYR A 69 1.49 9.14 -11.76
CA TYR A 69 1.56 7.75 -11.26
C TYR A 69 2.20 6.81 -12.29
N GLN A 70 1.96 7.00 -13.60
CA GLN A 70 2.57 6.19 -14.66
C GLN A 70 4.10 6.21 -14.61
N ASN A 71 4.68 7.30 -14.12
CA ASN A 71 6.12 7.46 -13.95
C ASN A 71 6.59 7.11 -12.53
N ALA A 72 5.77 7.33 -11.51
CA ALA A 72 6.12 7.14 -10.10
C ALA A 72 6.56 5.71 -9.78
N GLY A 73 5.84 4.69 -10.27
CA GLY A 73 6.19 3.29 -10.00
C GLY A 73 7.62 2.94 -10.45
N ARG A 74 7.98 3.32 -11.69
CA ARG A 74 9.34 3.10 -12.23
C ARG A 74 10.40 3.84 -11.43
N LEU A 75 10.15 5.11 -11.09
CA LEU A 75 11.09 5.91 -10.30
C LEU A 75 11.36 5.29 -8.93
N VAL A 76 10.32 4.84 -8.23
CA VAL A 76 10.46 4.22 -6.92
C VAL A 76 11.17 2.87 -7.00
N HIS A 77 10.93 2.09 -8.06
CA HIS A 77 11.67 0.84 -8.31
C HIS A 77 13.17 1.10 -8.54
N TYR A 78 13.52 2.15 -9.30
CA TYR A 78 14.92 2.54 -9.44
C TYR A 78 15.54 2.95 -8.11
N LEU A 79 14.82 3.71 -7.27
CA LEU A 79 15.31 4.06 -5.92
C LEU A 79 15.50 2.83 -5.03
N PHE A 80 14.60 1.87 -5.10
CA PHE A 80 14.72 0.59 -4.40
C PHE A 80 15.94 -0.20 -4.86
N GLU A 81 16.14 -0.34 -6.17
CA GLU A 81 17.31 -1.04 -6.72
C GLU A 81 18.64 -0.37 -6.33
N ILE A 82 18.71 0.96 -6.36
CA ILE A 82 19.90 1.70 -5.93
C ILE A 82 20.16 1.43 -4.44
N SER A 83 19.12 1.50 -3.60
CA SER A 83 19.22 1.27 -2.16
C SER A 83 19.73 -0.14 -1.85
N LEU A 84 19.24 -1.15 -2.57
CA LEU A 84 19.71 -2.54 -2.44
C LEU A 84 21.18 -2.69 -2.86
N ARG A 85 21.58 -2.13 -4.00
CA ARG A 85 22.97 -2.22 -4.50
C ARG A 85 23.97 -1.56 -3.57
N GLN A 86 23.57 -0.50 -2.88
CA GLN A 86 24.41 0.21 -1.91
C GLN A 86 24.40 -0.42 -0.50
N GLY A 87 23.57 -1.45 -0.26
CA GLY A 87 23.43 -2.05 1.06
C GLY A 87 22.72 -1.17 2.09
N TRP A 88 21.94 -0.18 1.64
CA TRP A 88 21.19 0.72 2.52
C TRP A 88 19.87 0.08 2.95
N SER A 89 19.94 -0.87 3.87
CA SER A 89 18.79 -1.70 4.30
C SER A 89 17.55 -0.87 4.66
N SER A 90 17.69 0.17 5.47
CA SER A 90 16.58 1.05 5.87
C SER A 90 15.95 1.75 4.66
N CYS A 91 16.76 2.31 3.75
CA CYS A 91 16.27 2.98 2.55
C CYS A 91 15.60 1.99 1.59
N ALA A 92 16.15 0.77 1.45
CA ALA A 92 15.56 -0.28 0.64
C ALA A 92 14.18 -0.71 1.19
N SER A 93 14.04 -0.86 2.51
CA SER A 93 12.75 -1.15 3.14
C SER A 93 11.72 -0.04 2.88
N THR A 94 12.10 1.23 3.07
CA THR A 94 11.19 2.37 2.85
C THR A 94 10.80 2.52 1.38
N THR A 95 11.74 2.36 0.45
CA THR A 95 11.46 2.47 -1.00
C THR A 95 10.64 1.30 -1.51
N LEU A 96 10.83 0.08 -0.99
CA LEU A 96 9.95 -1.06 -1.27
C LEU A 96 8.53 -0.82 -0.76
N LEU A 97 8.39 -0.29 0.46
CA LEU A 97 7.08 0.06 1.00
C LEU A 97 6.38 1.10 0.12
N LEU A 98 7.11 2.12 -0.31
CA LEU A 98 6.60 3.14 -1.22
C LEU A 98 6.19 2.56 -2.58
N ALA A 99 6.96 1.62 -3.13
CA ALA A 99 6.63 0.92 -4.37
C ALA A 99 5.29 0.20 -4.23
N ARG A 100 5.14 -0.59 -3.16
CA ARG A 100 3.89 -1.32 -2.87
C ARG A 100 2.71 -0.36 -2.75
N MET A 101 2.84 0.74 -2.00
CA MET A 101 1.76 1.71 -1.84
C MET A 101 1.30 2.31 -3.17
N PHE A 102 2.21 2.56 -4.10
CA PHE A 102 1.87 3.06 -5.43
C PHE A 102 1.25 1.99 -6.32
N GLU A 103 1.85 0.81 -6.42
CA GLU A 103 1.34 -0.27 -7.29
C GLU A 103 -0.04 -0.76 -6.85
N GLN A 104 -0.23 -0.88 -5.54
CA GLN A 104 -1.46 -1.38 -4.93
C GLN A 104 -2.48 -0.29 -4.65
N ARG A 105 -2.08 0.97 -4.80
CA ARG A 105 -2.93 2.15 -4.56
C ARG A 105 -3.59 2.07 -3.17
N GLN A 106 -2.74 1.84 -2.18
CA GLN A 106 -3.12 1.53 -0.80
C GLN A 106 -2.05 2.06 0.16
N TRP A 107 -2.47 2.62 1.29
CA TRP A 107 -1.52 3.10 2.29
C TRP A 107 -0.92 1.95 3.10
N ASP A 108 0.28 2.19 3.62
CA ASP A 108 0.83 1.39 4.70
C ASP A 108 -0.12 1.41 5.91
N GLY A 109 -0.19 0.26 6.59
CA GLY A 109 -1.12 0.02 7.70
C GLY A 109 -2.54 -0.37 7.30
N GLN A 110 -2.93 -0.27 6.02
CA GLN A 110 -4.19 -0.87 5.57
C GLN A 110 -4.04 -2.38 5.34
N THR A 111 -5.10 -3.11 5.63
CA THR A 111 -5.12 -4.57 5.53
C THR A 111 -4.88 -5.05 4.09
N PRO A 112 -4.03 -6.05 3.85
CA PRO A 112 -3.80 -6.57 2.49
C PRO A 112 -5.03 -7.27 1.90
N LEU A 113 -6.06 -7.53 2.71
CA LEU A 113 -7.34 -8.15 2.28
C LEU A 113 -8.04 -7.34 1.18
N TRP A 114 -7.80 -6.03 1.11
CA TRP A 114 -8.31 -5.15 0.06
C TRP A 114 -7.96 -5.63 -1.36
N HIS A 115 -6.88 -6.39 -1.55
CA HIS A 115 -6.48 -6.91 -2.86
C HIS A 115 -7.25 -8.16 -3.29
N PHE A 116 -7.84 -8.87 -2.34
CA PHE A 116 -8.53 -10.15 -2.58
C PHE A 116 -10.05 -9.98 -2.54
N ALA A 117 -10.54 -8.84 -2.05
CA ALA A 117 -11.94 -8.61 -1.80
C ALA A 117 -12.69 -7.98 -2.98
N GLY A 118 -13.99 -8.26 -3.05
CA GLY A 118 -14.91 -7.61 -3.98
C GLY A 118 -15.46 -6.29 -3.45
N ALA A 119 -16.19 -5.55 -4.29
CA ALA A 119 -16.81 -4.28 -3.91
C ALA A 119 -17.80 -4.41 -2.74
N SER A 120 -18.43 -5.57 -2.56
CA SER A 120 -19.34 -5.87 -1.45
C SER A 120 -18.68 -5.87 -0.08
N SER A 121 -17.38 -6.13 -0.01
CA SER A 121 -16.63 -6.30 1.25
C SER A 121 -16.09 -4.98 1.81
N HIS A 122 -16.32 -3.84 1.15
CA HIS A 122 -15.68 -2.56 1.50
C HIS A 122 -15.93 -2.13 2.95
N ARG A 123 -17.18 -2.21 3.43
CA ARG A 123 -17.53 -1.84 4.82
C ARG A 123 -16.88 -2.77 5.84
N LEU A 124 -16.76 -4.06 5.50
CA LEU A 124 -16.11 -5.06 6.33
C LEU A 124 -14.61 -4.79 6.46
N LEU A 125 -13.94 -4.47 5.35
CA LEU A 125 -12.52 -4.17 5.35
C LEU A 125 -12.17 -2.82 5.98
N GLN A 126 -13.03 -1.81 5.84
CA GLN A 126 -12.88 -0.57 6.63
C GLN A 126 -12.92 -0.87 8.12
N ARG A 127 -13.78 -1.79 8.56
CA ARG A 127 -13.85 -2.20 9.96
C ARG A 127 -12.59 -2.95 10.41
N VAL A 128 -12.02 -3.78 9.55
CA VAL A 128 -10.74 -4.46 9.81
C VAL A 128 -9.61 -3.43 9.97
N ASP A 129 -9.54 -2.43 9.10
CA ASP A 129 -8.57 -1.32 9.17
C ASP A 129 -8.75 -0.49 10.45
N GLU A 130 -9.99 -0.09 10.79
CA GLU A 130 -10.31 0.66 12.03
C GLU A 130 -9.90 -0.07 13.31
N MET A 131 -9.90 -1.40 13.27
CA MET A 131 -9.51 -2.25 14.38
C MET A 131 -8.04 -2.65 14.35
N GLU A 132 -7.30 -2.24 13.32
CA GLU A 132 -5.89 -2.57 13.10
C GLU A 132 -5.62 -4.09 13.20
N LEU A 133 -6.56 -4.90 12.72
CA LEU A 133 -6.43 -6.37 12.79
C LEU A 133 -5.39 -6.85 11.77
N SER A 134 -4.30 -7.41 12.27
CA SER A 134 -3.30 -8.07 11.43
C SER A 134 -3.85 -9.36 10.82
N VAL A 135 -3.29 -9.75 9.67
CA VAL A 135 -3.63 -11.02 9.01
C VAL A 135 -3.33 -12.21 9.93
N ASP A 136 -2.22 -12.16 10.68
CA ASP A 136 -1.86 -13.21 11.63
C ASP A 136 -2.88 -13.35 12.76
N HIS A 137 -3.34 -12.23 13.34
CA HIS A 137 -4.39 -12.24 14.36
C HIS A 137 -5.70 -12.80 13.79
N ILE A 138 -6.03 -12.48 12.54
CA ILE A 138 -7.22 -13.04 11.87
C ILE A 138 -7.10 -14.57 11.73
N HIS A 139 -5.92 -15.09 11.38
CA HIS A 139 -5.68 -16.53 11.26
C HIS A 139 -5.79 -17.28 12.58
N GLU A 140 -5.32 -16.67 13.67
CA GLU A 140 -5.30 -17.27 15.01
C GLU A 140 -6.67 -17.19 15.71
N THR A 141 -7.59 -16.37 15.20
CA THR A 141 -8.89 -16.13 15.82
C THR A 141 -9.99 -16.99 15.20
N GLU A 142 -10.71 -17.74 16.04
CA GLU A 142 -11.89 -18.49 15.59
C GLU A 142 -13.01 -17.57 15.09
N ILE A 143 -13.88 -18.11 14.24
CA ILE A 143 -14.99 -17.36 13.61
C ILE A 143 -15.88 -16.64 14.63
N ASP A 144 -16.16 -17.25 15.78
CA ASP A 144 -16.97 -16.61 16.83
C ASP A 144 -16.24 -15.43 17.49
N GLY A 145 -14.93 -15.58 17.73
CA GLY A 145 -14.07 -14.49 18.21
C GLY A 145 -14.01 -13.34 17.21
N LEU A 146 -13.80 -13.63 15.92
CA LEU A 146 -13.80 -12.64 14.85
C LEU A 146 -15.15 -11.93 14.74
N THR A 147 -16.26 -12.66 14.88
CA THR A 147 -17.61 -12.07 14.83
C THR A 147 -17.79 -11.05 15.95
N HIS A 148 -17.35 -11.40 17.17
CA HIS A 148 -17.40 -10.51 18.32
C HIS A 148 -16.48 -9.29 18.15
N LEU A 149 -15.24 -9.50 17.69
CA LEU A 149 -14.27 -8.43 17.43
C LEU A 149 -14.83 -7.43 16.41
N LEU A 150 -15.24 -7.91 15.23
CA LEU A 150 -15.75 -7.07 14.15
C LEU A 150 -17.09 -6.40 14.48
N ARG A 151 -17.76 -6.81 15.56
CA ARG A 151 -19.08 -6.33 16.02
C ARG A 151 -20.20 -6.52 14.98
N PHE A 152 -20.12 -7.58 14.17
CA PHE A 152 -21.20 -7.97 13.26
C PHE A 152 -22.20 -8.89 13.96
N ARG A 153 -23.47 -8.82 13.53
CA ARG A 153 -24.54 -9.66 14.09
C ARG A 153 -24.52 -11.09 13.54
N SER A 154 -24.00 -11.29 12.33
CA SER A 154 -23.89 -12.61 11.70
C SER A 154 -22.43 -13.04 11.57
N ARG A 155 -22.22 -14.36 11.43
CA ARG A 155 -20.90 -14.98 11.22
C ARG A 155 -20.36 -14.77 9.80
N ASP A 156 -21.16 -14.22 8.89
CA ASP A 156 -20.82 -14.16 7.46
C ASP A 156 -19.60 -13.26 7.21
N GLY A 157 -19.54 -12.09 7.86
CA GLY A 157 -18.39 -11.20 7.75
C GLY A 157 -17.10 -11.79 8.34
N ALA A 158 -17.20 -12.54 9.44
CA ALA A 158 -16.05 -13.24 10.02
C ALA A 158 -15.54 -14.37 9.11
N ARG A 159 -16.45 -15.13 8.50
CA ARG A 159 -16.11 -16.15 7.50
C ARG A 159 -15.45 -15.54 6.27
N GLU A 160 -16.00 -14.44 5.77
CA GLU A 160 -15.45 -13.72 4.63
C GLU A 160 -14.04 -13.18 4.91
N VAL A 161 -13.83 -12.51 6.05
CA VAL A 161 -12.49 -12.03 6.46
C VAL A 161 -11.49 -13.19 6.61
N SER A 162 -11.90 -14.30 7.22
CA SER A 162 -11.06 -15.49 7.36
C SER A 162 -10.68 -16.11 6.01
N GLN A 163 -11.64 -16.18 5.06
CA GLN A 163 -11.38 -16.66 3.70
C GLN A 163 -10.44 -15.74 2.93
N LEU A 164 -10.61 -14.41 3.06
CA LEU A 164 -9.73 -13.44 2.43
C LEU A 164 -8.32 -13.51 3.02
N ALA A 165 -8.19 -13.68 4.34
CA ALA A 165 -6.89 -13.83 5.00
C ALA A 165 -6.15 -15.08 4.52
N ALA A 166 -6.87 -16.19 4.33
CA ALA A 166 -6.30 -17.41 3.76
C ALA A 166 -5.74 -17.25 2.34
N LEU A 167 -6.14 -16.22 1.58
CA LEU A 167 -5.58 -15.94 0.26
C LEU A 167 -4.30 -15.09 0.33
N VAL A 168 -4.04 -14.39 1.44
CA VAL A 168 -2.86 -13.51 1.54
C VAL A 168 -1.58 -14.35 1.52
N PRO A 169 -0.62 -14.09 0.60
CA PRO A 169 0.64 -14.83 0.57
C PRO A 169 1.40 -14.74 1.89
N ARG A 170 1.55 -15.89 2.55
CA ARG A 170 2.27 -16.07 3.80
C ARG A 170 3.24 -17.24 3.65
N VAL A 171 4.41 -17.13 4.26
CA VAL A 171 5.47 -18.14 4.16
C VAL A 171 6.02 -18.41 5.56
N GLN A 172 6.03 -19.67 5.94
CA GLN A 172 6.72 -20.13 7.13
C GLN A 172 8.21 -20.28 6.82
N LEU A 173 9.05 -19.57 7.57
CA LEU A 173 10.51 -19.61 7.44
C LEU A 173 11.11 -20.40 8.60
N THR A 174 11.83 -21.47 8.28
CA THR A 174 12.73 -22.12 9.24
C THR A 174 14.18 -21.93 8.80
N ALA A 175 15.06 -21.58 9.74
CA ALA A 175 16.46 -21.29 9.44
C ALA A 175 17.39 -22.08 10.38
N GLY A 176 18.34 -22.80 9.78
CA GLY A 176 19.44 -23.46 10.45
C GLY A 176 20.77 -22.77 10.17
N ILE A 177 21.57 -22.53 11.20
CA ILE A 177 22.87 -21.88 11.08
C ILE A 177 23.97 -22.93 11.30
N GLN A 178 24.89 -23.04 10.34
CA GLN A 178 26.05 -23.91 10.41
C GLN A 178 27.34 -23.08 10.25
N PRO A 179 28.14 -22.91 11.31
CA PRO A 179 29.47 -22.30 11.19
C PRO A 179 30.37 -23.16 10.30
N ILE A 180 31.00 -22.55 9.29
CA ILE A 180 32.02 -23.23 8.46
C ILE A 180 33.42 -22.86 8.97
N LYS A 181 33.65 -21.56 9.20
CA LYS A 181 34.89 -20.98 9.75
C LYS A 181 34.54 -19.83 10.68
N ARG A 182 35.53 -19.27 11.39
CA ARG A 182 35.36 -18.13 12.30
C ARG A 182 34.62 -16.93 11.68
N THR A 183 34.78 -16.69 10.38
CA THR A 183 34.19 -15.56 9.65
C THR A 183 33.12 -15.96 8.62
N ILE A 184 32.78 -17.25 8.53
CA ILE A 184 31.86 -17.76 7.50
C ILE A 184 30.79 -18.62 8.17
N LEU A 185 29.55 -18.14 8.08
CA LEU A 185 28.35 -18.87 8.47
C LEU A 185 27.60 -19.33 7.23
N ARG A 186 27.12 -20.57 7.24
CA ARG A 186 26.13 -21.06 6.29
C ARG A 186 24.77 -20.95 6.94
N VAL A 187 23.86 -20.24 6.31
CA VAL A 187 22.46 -20.20 6.72
C VAL A 187 21.68 -21.07 5.73
N ARG A 188 21.05 -22.14 6.22
CA ARG A 188 20.09 -22.94 5.45
C ARG A 188 18.69 -22.47 5.83
N MET A 189 17.93 -22.03 4.83
CA MET A 189 16.56 -21.57 5.02
C MET A 189 15.63 -22.51 4.26
N THR A 190 14.56 -22.95 4.92
CA THR A 190 13.44 -23.67 4.31
C THR A 190 12.24 -22.74 4.37
N LEU A 191 11.62 -22.53 3.21
CA LEU A 191 10.44 -21.68 3.02
C LEU A 191 9.26 -22.59 2.66
N GLU A 192 8.20 -22.55 3.45
CA GLU A 192 6.97 -23.31 3.19
C GLU A 192 5.81 -22.33 3.00
N PRO A 193 5.09 -22.38 1.85
CA PRO A 193 3.94 -21.52 1.64
C PRO A 193 2.80 -21.92 2.60
N GLU A 194 2.24 -20.93 3.29
CA GLU A 194 1.18 -21.11 4.28
C GLU A 194 -0.04 -20.24 3.90
N PHE A 195 -0.54 -20.44 2.69
CA PHE A 195 -1.71 -19.74 2.18
C PHE A 195 -2.41 -20.56 1.09
N THR A 196 -3.65 -20.20 0.79
CA THR A 196 -4.46 -20.82 -0.26
C THR A 196 -4.16 -20.14 -1.59
N TRP A 197 -3.56 -20.89 -2.50
CA TRP A 197 -3.33 -20.43 -3.85
C TRP A 197 -4.64 -20.24 -4.62
N SER A 198 -4.66 -19.27 -5.52
CA SER A 198 -5.79 -18.98 -6.42
C SER A 198 -5.24 -18.45 -7.73
N ASP A 199 -5.34 -19.24 -8.80
CA ASP A 199 -4.80 -18.87 -10.12
C ASP A 199 -5.37 -17.54 -10.63
N ARG A 200 -6.63 -17.25 -10.28
CA ARG A 200 -7.30 -16.01 -10.65
C ARG A 200 -6.66 -14.77 -10.01
N LEU A 201 -6.23 -14.86 -8.76
CA LEU A 201 -5.77 -13.72 -7.96
C LEU A 201 -4.25 -13.63 -7.90
N HIS A 202 -3.57 -14.77 -7.90
CA HIS A 202 -2.12 -14.88 -7.78
C HIS A 202 -1.41 -15.04 -9.13
N GLY A 203 -2.15 -15.42 -10.18
CA GLY A 203 -1.59 -15.69 -11.49
C GLY A 203 -1.05 -17.12 -11.61
N THR A 204 -0.05 -17.28 -12.48
CA THR A 204 0.57 -18.56 -12.85
C THR A 204 2.07 -18.51 -12.65
#